data_AF-A0A524LHF8-F1
#
_entry.id   AF-A0A524LHF8-F1
#
_cell.length_a   1.000
_cell.length_b   1.000
_cell.length_c   1.000
_cell.angle_alpha   90.00
_cell.angle_beta   90.00
_cell.angle_gamma   90.00
#
_symmetry.space_group_name_H-M   'P 1'
#
loop_
_entity.id
_entity.type
_entity.pdbx_description
1 polymer ?
#
loop_
_entity_poly.entity_id
_entity_poly.type
_entity_poly.pdbx_seq_one_letter_code
_entity_poly.pdbx_strand_id
1 'polypeptide(L)' 'MYTKAYIPFRGYFSSPLSKWQGSLQNEHPVALVAATAKRWLAGKEIDPAGFDYLFLGMTVT' A
#
# COMPACT_ATOMS: atom_id res chain seq x y z
N MET A 1 -0.13 16.77 24.84
CA MET A 1 -0.88 17.06 23.61
C MET A 1 0.09 16.92 22.43
N TYR A 2 -0.22 16.13 21.40
CA TYR A 2 0.66 15.94 20.25
C TYR A 2 0.65 17.18 19.36
N THR A 3 1.74 17.96 19.34
CA THR A 3 1.85 19.22 18.59
C THR A 3 2.51 19.07 17.22
N LYS A 4 3.01 17.87 16.91
CA LYS A 4 3.73 17.55 15.65
C LYS A 4 3.10 16.39 14.87
N ALA A 5 1.90 15.96 15.23
CA ALA A 5 1.20 14.91 14.49
C ALA A 5 0.60 15.50 13.21
N TYR A 6 0.94 14.92 12.06
CA TYR A 6 0.39 15.29 10.75
C TYR A 6 0.35 14.06 9.83
N ILE A 7 -0.49 14.11 8.80
CA ILE A 7 -0.50 13.09 7.74
C ILE A 7 0.51 13.55 6.67
N PRO A 8 1.51 12.72 6.31
CA PRO A 8 2.52 13.12 5.35
C PRO A 8 1.91 13.31 3.96
N PHE A 9 2.12 14.50 3.38
CA PHE A 9 1.76 14.76 1.99
C PHE A 9 2.56 13.83 1.06
N ARG A 10 1.92 13.32 0.01
CA ARG A 10 2.48 12.33 -0.95
C ARG A 10 2.85 10.97 -0.34
N GLY A 11 2.38 10.67 0.87
CA GLY A 11 2.46 9.35 1.49
C GLY A 11 1.41 8.36 0.97
N TYR A 12 1.07 8.41 -0.32
CA TYR A 12 0.01 7.60 -0.93
C TYR A 12 0.48 6.99 -2.25
N PHE A 13 -0.05 5.80 -2.55
CA PHE A 13 0.22 5.05 -3.78
C PHE A 13 -0.95 4.12 -4.11
N SER A 14 -0.98 3.64 -5.34
CA SER A 14 -1.89 2.60 -5.79
C SER A 14 -1.14 1.60 -6.67
N SER A 15 -1.70 0.41 -6.83
CA SER A 15 -1.34 -0.46 -7.96
C SER A 15 -1.72 0.24 -9.29
N PRO A 16 -1.21 -0.25 -10.43
CA PRO A 16 -1.74 0.12 -11.74
C PRO A 16 -3.23 -0.17 -11.83
N LEU A 17 -3.98 0.75 -12.46
CA LEU A 17 -5.40 0.52 -12.73
C LEU A 17 -5.56 -0.57 -13.78
N SER A 18 -6.34 -1.60 -13.45
CA SER A 18 -6.72 -2.67 -14.38
C SER A 18 -8.24 -2.70 -14.54
N LYS A 19 -8.69 -3.04 -15.74
CA LYS A 19 -10.09 -3.38 -15.98
C LYS A 19 -10.45 -4.68 -15.26
N TRP A 20 -11.76 -4.90 -15.08
CA TRP A 20 -12.30 -6.20 -14.67
C TRP A 20 -11.86 -7.29 -15.66
N GLN A 21 -11.39 -8.44 -15.15
CA GLN A 21 -10.77 -9.51 -15.95
C GLN A 21 -9.61 -9.01 -16.85
N GLY A 22 -8.89 -7.98 -16.38
CA GLY A 22 -7.75 -7.39 -17.08
C GLY A 22 -6.40 -8.02 -16.72
N SER A 23 -5.34 -7.22 -16.77
CA SER A 23 -3.96 -7.68 -16.59
C SER A 23 -3.65 -8.22 -15.19
N LEU A 24 -4.47 -7.89 -14.19
CA LEU A 24 -4.29 -8.33 -12.80
C LEU A 24 -5.26 -9.46 -12.39
N GLN A 25 -5.99 -10.06 -13.33
CA GLN A 25 -7.05 -11.03 -13.01
C GLN A 25 -6.57 -12.32 -12.32
N ASN A 26 -5.31 -12.70 -12.53
CA ASN A 26 -4.72 -13.92 -11.97
C ASN A 26 -3.87 -13.65 -10.71
N GLU A 27 -3.85 -12.41 -10.23
CA GLU A 27 -3.07 -12.02 -9.07
C GLU A 27 -3.86 -12.23 -7.78
N HIS A 28 -3.23 -12.82 -6.77
CA HIS A 28 -3.83 -12.87 -5.44
C HIS A 28 -3.84 -11.46 -4.83
N PRO A 29 -5.00 -10.90 -4.42
CA PRO A 29 -5.11 -9.49 -4.06
C PRO A 29 -4.18 -9.08 -2.90
N VAL A 30 -4.06 -9.92 -1.86
CA VAL A 30 -3.16 -9.65 -0.72
C VAL A 30 -1.69 -9.66 -1.14
N ALA A 31 -1.27 -10.60 -1.99
CA ALA A 31 0.10 -10.69 -2.46
C ALA A 31 0.45 -9.49 -3.35
N LEU A 32 -0.49 -9.08 -4.21
CA LEU A 32 -0.36 -7.90 -5.05
C LEU A 32 -0.22 -6.63 -4.21
N VAL A 33 -1.04 -6.43 -3.17
CA VAL A 33 -0.94 -5.29 -2.26
C VAL A 33 0.40 -5.28 -1.53
N ALA A 34 0.85 -6.42 -1.00
CA ALA A 34 2.14 -6.54 -0.32
C ALA A 34 3.32 -6.21 -1.25
N ALA A 35 3.32 -6.76 -2.47
CA ALA A 35 4.36 -6.50 -3.47
C ALA A 35 4.39 -5.02 -3.90
N THR A 36 3.22 -4.41 -4.08
CA THR A 36 3.08 -2.98 -4.44
C THR A 36 3.59 -2.09 -3.32
N ALA A 37 3.18 -2.34 -2.07
CA ALA A 37 3.63 -1.60 -0.89
C ALA A 37 5.14 -1.69 -0.70
N LYS A 38 5.71 -2.91 -0.79
CA LYS A 38 7.15 -3.13 -0.67
C LYS A 38 7.95 -2.32 -1.69
N ARG A 39 7.52 -2.32 -2.96
CA ARG A 39 8.18 -1.56 -4.04
C ARG A 39 8.11 -0.06 -3.79
N TRP A 40 6.95 0.45 -3.36
CA TRP A 40 6.78 1.88 -3.10
C TRP A 40 7.61 2.36 -1.90
N LEU A 41 7.59 1.63 -0.79
CA LEU A 41 8.40 1.95 0.39
C LEU A 41 9.89 1.97 0.06
N ALA A 42 10.38 0.97 -0.69
CA ALA A 42 11.77 0.93 -1.13
C ALA A 42 12.12 2.14 -2.02
N GLY A 43 11.25 2.53 -2.95
CA GLY A 43 11.44 3.73 -3.77
C GLY A 43 11.34 5.06 -3.01
N LYS A 44 10.90 5.03 -1.76
CA LYS A 44 10.86 6.19 -0.84
C LYS A 44 11.91 6.11 0.26
N GLU A 45 12.74 5.07 0.27
CA GLU A 45 13.73 4.81 1.33
C GLU A 45 13.09 4.77 2.73
N ILE A 46 11.83 4.31 2.82
CA ILE A 46 11.12 4.14 4.08
C ILE A 46 11.32 2.71 4.56
N ASP A 47 11.86 2.57 5.77
CA ASP A 47 12.00 1.28 6.44
C ASP A 47 10.62 0.79 6.96
N PRO A 48 10.10 -0.35 6.47
CA PRO A 48 8.84 -0.90 6.97
C PRO A 48 8.88 -1.29 8.46
N ALA A 49 10.05 -1.51 9.05
CA ALA A 49 10.15 -1.83 10.48
C ALA A 49 9.75 -0.66 11.39
N GLY A 50 9.65 0.57 10.85
CA GLY A 50 9.21 1.75 11.59
C GLY A 50 7.69 1.89 11.76
N PHE A 51 6.88 0.99 11.19
CA PHE A 51 5.42 1.01 11.35
C PHE A 51 4.98 0.13 12.53
N ASP A 52 4.28 0.71 13.49
CA ASP A 52 3.73 -0.05 14.64
C ASP A 52 2.46 -0.83 14.28
N TYR A 53 1.69 -0.34 13.30
CA TYR A 53 0.37 -0.88 12.96
C TYR A 53 0.12 -0.87 11.45
N LEU A 54 -0.70 -1.83 11.00
CA LEU A 54 -1.24 -1.90 9.65
C LEU A 54 -2.76 -2.04 9.72
N PHE A 55 -3.46 -1.19 8.96
CA PHE A 55 -4.89 -1.31 8.73
C PHE A 55 -5.13 -1.75 7.28
N LEU A 56 -5.72 -2.93 7.08
CA LEU A 56 -6.05 -3.48 5.77
C LEU A 56 -7.56 -3.54 5.59
N GLY A 57 -8.09 -2.71 4.70
CA GLY A 57 -9.50 -2.75 4.28
C GLY A 57 -9.68 -3.60 3.01
N MET A 58 -10.72 -4.43 2.98
CA MET A 58 -11.08 -5.28 1.85
C MET A 58 -12.58 -5.57 1.87
N THR A 59 -13.23 -5.65 0.71
CA THR A 59 -14.68 -5.86 0.59
C THR A 59 -15.05 -7.30 0.23
N VAL A 60 -14.41 -7.89 -0.77
CA VAL A 60 -14.63 -9.26 -1.25
C VAL A 60 -13.29 -9.85 -1.70
N THR A 61 -13.00 -11.10 -1.32
CA THR A 61 -11.82 -11.89 -1.73
C THR A 61 -12.11 -12.81 -2.89
#